data_AF-A0ABD3NAS0-F1
#
_entry.id   AF-A0ABD3NAS0-F1
#
_cell.length_a   1.000
_cell.length_b   1.000
_cell.length_c   1.000
_cell.angle_alpha   90.00
_cell.angle_beta   90.00
_cell.angle_gamma   90.00
#
_symmetry.space_group_name_H-M   'P 1'
#
loop_
_entity.id
_entity.type
_entity.pdbx_description
1 polymer ?
#
loop_
_entity_poly.entity_id
_entity_poly.type
_entity_poly.pdbx_seq_one_letter_code
_entity_poly.pdbx_strand_id
1 'polypeptide(L)'
;MPEANVPLLAMPSGSILQFLLMTVPLLCVYLYFLYLAHERPSIADPSNPRYADDRIRLTDILYVYLATLLPFGCLVVYMLWFVPMRRGLSARYEKDGIVVLGDVKYEESYHDQGGSRTTTATTTTTMRAAVGDSLLRLRGWVMNGFALRNNYGHVVYDLGRVANHPACDYEERRRRGGGGGQPQLAGIVTKRVRVYHRYPRERISVLVLPKYPYSGQPKADLEADWASFAKYVGLPSRVGGEGEDDDIDDDIDDDGSDGNAILRRRDRGRGVLAVAIFWVCFLVLASYYVVDRIRVVDDAYVDEDAETARLAFWIVVGGVFPAVSILGNWIRWKFYERWMLHGGTKEKRPKASKNGSSRGNGDENEDGVGSYIQMS
;
A
#
# COMPACT_ATOMS: atom_id res chain seq x y z
N MET A 1 -34.06 -5.76 -16.07
CA MET A 1 -32.66 -5.31 -16.08
C MET A 1 -31.85 -6.39 -15.39
N PRO A 2 -30.85 -7.01 -16.04
CA PRO A 2 -30.04 -8.03 -15.38
C PRO A 2 -29.18 -7.34 -14.30
N GLU A 3 -29.29 -7.81 -13.07
CA GLU A 3 -28.40 -7.43 -11.98
C GLU A 3 -26.96 -7.66 -12.45
N ALA A 4 -26.21 -6.56 -12.60
CA ALA A 4 -24.80 -6.63 -12.88
C ALA A 4 -24.15 -7.33 -11.68
N ASN A 5 -23.87 -8.62 -11.83
CA ASN A 5 -22.95 -9.37 -10.98
C ASN A 5 -21.60 -8.68 -11.08
N VAL A 6 -21.41 -7.62 -10.30
CA VAL A 6 -20.10 -7.01 -10.09
C VAL A 6 -19.30 -8.09 -9.38
N PRO A 7 -18.27 -8.69 -10.00
CA PRO A 7 -17.38 -9.55 -9.26
C PRO A 7 -16.73 -8.64 -8.22
N LEU A 8 -17.20 -8.77 -6.98
CA LEU A 8 -16.63 -8.14 -5.80
C LEU A 8 -15.26 -8.80 -5.63
N LEU A 9 -14.31 -8.38 -6.47
CA LEU A 9 -12.89 -8.62 -6.30
C LEU A 9 -12.37 -7.71 -5.17
N ALA A 10 -13.17 -7.54 -4.11
CA ALA A 10 -12.61 -7.39 -2.80
C ALA A 10 -11.78 -8.66 -2.60
N MET A 11 -10.47 -8.54 -2.50
CA MET A 11 -9.66 -9.61 -1.92
C MET A 11 -10.45 -10.16 -0.72
N PRO A 12 -10.57 -11.49 -0.56
CA PRO A 12 -11.36 -12.08 0.52
C PRO A 12 -10.99 -11.30 1.75
N SER A 13 -11.98 -10.58 2.24
CA SER A 13 -11.83 -9.46 3.16
C SER A 13 -11.25 -10.05 4.42
N GLY A 14 -9.91 -10.07 4.45
CA GLY A 14 -9.16 -10.94 5.34
C GLY A 14 -9.54 -10.58 6.74
N SER A 15 -10.44 -11.38 7.30
CA SER A 15 -11.00 -11.09 8.60
C SER A 15 -9.84 -11.10 9.59
N ILE A 16 -9.96 -10.34 10.67
CA ILE A 16 -8.98 -10.41 11.77
C ILE A 16 -8.74 -11.88 12.15
N LEU A 17 -9.77 -12.72 12.04
CA LEU A 17 -9.70 -14.17 12.19
C LEU A 17 -8.76 -14.85 11.18
N GLN A 18 -8.78 -14.49 9.89
CA GLN A 18 -7.82 -15.01 8.91
C GLN A 18 -6.39 -14.63 9.28
N PHE A 19 -6.15 -13.36 9.64
CA PHE A 19 -4.81 -12.93 10.04
C PHE A 19 -4.33 -13.68 11.30
N LEU A 20 -5.20 -13.82 12.31
CA LEU A 20 -4.94 -14.61 13.50
C LEU A 20 -4.62 -16.06 13.14
N LEU A 21 -5.49 -16.76 12.40
CA LEU A 21 -5.32 -18.15 12.00
C LEU A 21 -4.02 -18.37 11.21
N MET A 22 -3.64 -17.43 10.34
CA MET A 22 -2.36 -17.51 9.61
C MET A 22 -1.15 -17.36 10.53
N THR A 23 -1.28 -16.68 11.67
CA THR A 23 -0.20 -16.50 12.64
C THR A 23 -0.17 -17.55 13.76
N VAL A 24 -1.22 -18.37 13.93
CA VAL A 24 -1.26 -19.42 14.97
C VAL A 24 -0.14 -20.46 14.82
N PRO A 25 0.12 -21.04 13.63
CA PRO A 25 1.21 -22.00 13.48
C PRO A 25 2.58 -21.39 13.86
N LEU A 26 2.78 -20.13 13.50
CA LEU A 26 3.99 -19.39 13.86
C LEU A 26 4.12 -19.21 15.38
N LEU A 27 3.00 -18.89 16.05
CA LEU A 27 2.96 -18.78 17.51
C LEU A 27 3.31 -20.11 18.18
N CYS A 28 2.77 -21.24 17.69
CA CYS A 28 3.10 -22.56 18.24
C CYS A 28 4.60 -22.88 18.13
N VAL A 29 5.23 -22.57 16.98
CA VAL A 29 6.69 -22.75 16.80
C VAL A 29 7.49 -21.90 17.78
N TYR A 30 7.07 -20.67 18.02
CA TYR A 30 7.74 -19.80 18.99
C TYR A 30 7.52 -20.22 20.45
N LEU A 31 6.32 -20.66 20.80
CA LEU A 31 6.10 -21.23 22.13
C LEU A 31 6.98 -22.47 22.34
N TYR A 32 7.18 -23.29 21.30
CA TYR A 32 8.13 -24.39 21.34
C TYR A 32 9.59 -23.91 21.54
N PHE A 33 10.02 -22.85 20.85
CA PHE A 33 11.34 -22.26 21.08
C PHE A 33 11.51 -21.66 22.49
N LEU A 34 10.47 -21.04 23.05
CA LEU A 34 10.49 -20.59 24.45
C LEU A 34 10.58 -21.75 25.43
N TYR A 35 9.90 -22.86 25.14
CA TYR A 35 10.00 -24.09 25.91
C TYR A 35 11.43 -24.65 25.87
N LEU A 36 12.04 -24.75 24.68
CA LEU A 36 13.45 -25.16 24.55
C LEU A 36 14.39 -24.23 25.33
N ALA A 37 14.18 -22.92 25.26
CA ALA A 37 14.97 -21.95 26.01
C ALA A 37 14.78 -22.06 27.54
N HIS A 38 13.57 -22.44 27.97
CA HIS A 38 13.26 -22.64 29.38
C HIS A 38 13.92 -23.90 29.96
N GLU A 39 13.96 -25.01 29.22
CA GLU A 39 14.59 -26.25 29.68
C GLU A 39 16.12 -26.23 29.64
N ARG A 40 16.73 -25.30 28.90
CA ARG A 40 18.19 -25.28 28.71
C ARG A 40 19.03 -25.29 30.00
N PRO A 41 18.71 -24.50 31.03
CA PRO A 41 19.47 -24.52 32.28
C PRO A 41 19.47 -25.87 33.00
N SER A 42 18.40 -26.67 32.92
CA SER A 42 18.35 -27.99 33.58
C SER A 42 19.16 -29.06 32.82
N ILE A 43 19.38 -28.86 31.53
CA ILE A 43 20.19 -29.74 30.68
C ILE A 43 21.68 -29.36 30.74
N ALA A 44 22.01 -28.13 31.15
CA ALA A 44 23.38 -27.62 31.22
C ALA A 44 24.29 -28.28 32.27
N ASP A 45 23.73 -29.13 33.14
CA ASP A 45 24.52 -29.93 34.08
C ASP A 45 25.32 -31.01 33.31
N PRO A 46 26.66 -31.04 33.38
CA PRO A 46 27.50 -32.05 32.72
C PRO A 46 27.18 -33.49 33.15
N SER A 47 26.54 -33.68 34.30
CA SER A 47 26.11 -35.00 34.78
C SER A 47 24.81 -35.50 34.13
N ASN A 48 24.08 -34.62 33.43
CA ASN A 48 22.82 -34.97 32.77
C ASN A 48 23.12 -35.75 31.47
N PRO A 49 22.54 -36.94 31.26
CA PRO A 49 22.77 -37.73 30.05
C PRO A 49 22.34 -37.01 28.76
N ARG A 50 21.43 -36.03 28.84
CA ARG A 50 20.97 -35.22 27.71
C ARG A 50 21.92 -34.07 27.33
N TYR A 51 23.00 -33.86 28.08
CA TYR A 51 23.95 -32.79 27.83
C TYR A 51 24.57 -32.88 26.41
N ALA A 52 24.75 -34.11 25.91
CA ALA A 52 25.38 -34.40 24.62
C ALA A 52 24.40 -34.47 23.43
N ASP A 53 23.09 -34.34 23.66
CA ASP A 53 22.10 -34.40 22.57
C ASP A 53 22.30 -33.22 21.61
N ASP A 54 22.13 -33.48 20.30
CA ASP A 54 22.19 -32.43 19.27
C ASP A 54 21.04 -31.43 19.47
N ARG A 55 21.37 -30.15 19.36
CA ARG A 55 20.58 -29.12 20.01
C ARG A 55 20.60 -27.81 19.24
N ILE A 56 19.42 -27.20 19.10
CA ILE A 56 19.30 -25.86 18.53
C ILE A 56 19.97 -24.87 19.49
N ARG A 57 20.85 -24.03 18.95
CA ARG A 57 21.52 -22.96 19.71
C ARG A 57 20.51 -21.90 20.14
N LEU A 58 20.65 -21.41 21.36
CA LEU A 58 19.83 -20.32 21.88
C LEU A 58 20.07 -19.04 21.10
N THR A 59 21.31 -18.81 20.67
CA THR A 59 21.65 -17.68 19.79
C THR A 59 20.90 -17.73 18.45
N ASP A 60 20.71 -18.92 17.85
CA ASP A 60 19.92 -19.07 16.62
C ASP A 60 18.44 -18.78 16.86
N ILE A 61 17.89 -19.26 17.99
CA ILE A 61 16.53 -18.96 18.42
C ILE A 61 16.33 -17.45 18.59
N LEU A 62 17.28 -16.76 19.22
CA LEU A 62 17.28 -15.30 19.37
C LEU A 62 17.21 -14.60 18.01
N TYR A 63 18.05 -15.01 17.05
CA TYR A 63 18.05 -14.42 15.71
C TYR A 63 16.74 -14.62 14.96
N VAL A 64 16.06 -15.76 15.13
CA VAL A 64 14.73 -15.98 14.53
C VAL A 64 13.70 -15.01 15.10
N TYR A 65 13.71 -14.74 16.40
CA TYR A 65 12.80 -13.75 17.00
C TYR A 65 13.10 -12.34 16.50
N LEU A 66 14.37 -11.94 16.52
CA LEU A 66 14.83 -10.63 16.06
C LEU A 66 14.56 -10.39 14.57
N ALA A 67 14.75 -11.41 13.72
CA ALA A 67 14.44 -11.33 12.29
C ALA A 67 12.94 -11.16 12.05
N THR A 68 12.11 -11.84 12.84
CA THR A 68 10.64 -11.78 12.72
C THR A 68 10.06 -10.49 13.32
N LEU A 69 10.75 -9.87 14.26
CA LEU A 69 10.40 -8.56 14.79
C LEU A 69 10.34 -7.48 13.69
N LEU A 70 11.23 -7.56 12.69
CA LEU A 70 11.31 -6.58 11.60
C LEU A 70 10.01 -6.48 10.76
N PRO A 71 9.45 -7.55 10.17
CA PRO A 71 8.22 -7.45 9.39
C PRO A 71 7.00 -7.01 10.21
N PHE A 72 6.84 -7.50 11.45
CA PHE A 72 5.75 -7.05 12.32
C PHE A 72 5.91 -5.59 12.76
N GLY A 73 7.13 -5.14 13.04
CA GLY A 73 7.46 -3.73 13.28
C GLY A 73 7.12 -2.84 12.10
N CYS A 74 7.58 -3.23 10.91
CA CYS A 74 7.24 -2.56 9.67
C CYS A 74 5.73 -2.47 9.46
N LEU A 75 4.97 -3.53 9.78
CA LEU A 75 3.52 -3.55 9.68
C LEU A 75 2.87 -2.59 10.71
N VAL A 76 3.33 -2.57 11.96
CA VAL A 76 2.81 -1.64 12.98
C VAL A 76 3.04 -0.19 12.56
N VAL A 77 4.28 0.17 12.16
CA VAL A 77 4.60 1.52 11.70
C VAL A 77 3.83 1.88 10.43
N TYR A 78 3.66 0.93 9.50
CA TYR A 78 2.83 1.11 8.31
C TYR A 78 1.39 1.47 8.68
N MET A 79 0.78 0.72 9.60
CA MET A 79 -0.61 0.92 10.01
C MET A 79 -0.81 2.21 10.83
N LEU A 80 0.16 2.59 11.66
CA LEU A 80 0.10 3.80 12.47
C LEU A 80 0.42 5.07 11.70
N TRP A 81 1.32 4.99 10.70
CA TRP A 81 1.84 6.18 10.03
C TRP A 81 1.39 6.28 8.57
N PHE A 82 1.71 5.27 7.76
CA PHE A 82 1.43 5.30 6.33
C PHE A 82 -0.08 5.31 6.05
N VAL A 83 -0.87 4.52 6.78
CA VAL A 83 -2.32 4.45 6.56
C VAL A 83 -3.04 5.77 6.86
N PRO A 84 -2.81 6.46 8.00
CA PRO A 84 -3.40 7.78 8.23
C PRO A 84 -2.95 8.84 7.21
N MET A 85 -1.68 8.86 6.84
CA MET A 85 -1.20 9.81 5.82
C MET A 85 -1.85 9.56 4.46
N ARG A 86 -1.98 8.30 4.06
CA ARG A 86 -2.70 7.92 2.84
C ARG A 86 -4.16 8.35 2.89
N ARG A 87 -4.84 8.12 4.01
CA ARG A 87 -6.22 8.58 4.22
C ARG A 87 -6.34 10.10 4.11
N GLY A 88 -5.42 10.85 4.71
CA GLY A 88 -5.38 12.30 4.62
C GLY A 88 -5.21 12.78 3.17
N LEU A 89 -4.35 12.11 2.39
CA LEU A 89 -4.20 12.42 0.97
C LEU A 89 -5.47 12.11 0.19
N SER A 90 -6.08 10.94 0.40
CA SER A 90 -7.32 10.59 -0.30
C SER A 90 -8.46 11.53 0.09
N ALA A 91 -8.66 11.86 1.38
CA ALA A 91 -9.65 12.84 1.82
C ALA A 91 -9.43 14.23 1.17
N ARG A 92 -8.18 14.60 0.88
CA ARG A 92 -7.87 15.82 0.15
C ARG A 92 -8.34 15.77 -1.32
N TYR A 93 -8.29 14.61 -1.97
CA TYR A 93 -8.89 14.45 -3.31
C TYR A 93 -10.41 14.55 -3.28
N GLU A 94 -11.05 14.10 -2.19
CA GLU A 94 -12.50 14.23 -2.01
C GLU A 94 -12.92 15.69 -1.86
N LYS A 95 -12.22 16.42 -0.98
CA LYS A 95 -12.56 17.79 -0.61
C LYS A 95 -12.13 18.82 -1.66
N ASP A 96 -10.89 18.71 -2.14
CA ASP A 96 -10.27 19.73 -2.99
C ASP A 96 -10.23 19.31 -4.47
N GLY A 97 -10.54 18.05 -4.79
CA GLY A 97 -10.38 17.50 -6.14
C GLY A 97 -11.38 18.07 -7.13
N ILE A 98 -10.89 18.55 -8.27
CA ILE A 98 -11.72 18.95 -9.40
C ILE A 98 -12.01 17.75 -10.29
N VAL A 99 -13.23 17.65 -10.78
CA VAL A 99 -13.66 16.56 -11.66
C VAL A 99 -13.41 16.97 -13.11
N VAL A 100 -12.63 16.18 -13.83
CA VAL A 100 -12.37 16.34 -15.26
C VAL A 100 -12.69 15.03 -15.97
N LEU A 101 -13.27 15.14 -17.17
CA LEU A 101 -13.52 13.97 -18.02
C LEU A 101 -12.22 13.51 -18.70
N GLY A 102 -11.91 12.22 -18.59
CA GLY A 102 -10.78 11.58 -19.25
C GLY A 102 -11.08 10.14 -19.63
N ASP A 103 -10.12 9.47 -20.26
CA ASP A 103 -10.25 8.08 -20.71
C ASP A 103 -9.27 7.17 -19.95
N VAL A 104 -9.64 5.90 -19.76
CA VAL A 104 -8.75 4.86 -19.24
C VAL A 104 -8.36 3.93 -20.37
N LYS A 105 -7.07 3.95 -20.74
CA LYS A 105 -6.47 3.07 -21.73
C LYS A 105 -5.69 1.95 -21.03
N TYR A 106 -5.72 0.75 -21.60
CA TYR A 106 -4.88 -0.36 -21.16
C TYR A 106 -3.85 -0.64 -22.25
N GLU A 107 -2.61 -0.87 -21.85
CA GLU A 107 -1.64 -1.46 -22.76
C GLU A 107 -2.02 -2.94 -22.90
N GLU A 108 -2.69 -3.29 -24.01
CA GLU A 108 -3.02 -4.70 -24.35
C GLU A 108 -1.76 -5.58 -24.56
N SER A 109 -0.58 -4.96 -24.60
CA SER A 109 0.72 -5.61 -24.82
C SER A 109 1.11 -6.65 -23.76
N TYR A 110 0.39 -6.77 -22.65
CA TYR A 110 0.67 -7.80 -21.64
C TYR A 110 0.22 -9.21 -22.02
N HIS A 111 -0.66 -9.38 -23.01
CA HIS A 111 -1.11 -10.73 -23.41
C HIS A 111 -0.29 -11.39 -24.54
N ASP A 112 0.52 -10.63 -25.29
CA ASP A 112 1.25 -11.16 -26.46
C ASP A 112 2.68 -11.65 -26.16
N GLN A 113 3.21 -11.45 -24.95
CA GLN A 113 4.52 -12.00 -24.56
C GLN A 113 4.48 -13.49 -24.13
N GLY A 114 3.34 -14.16 -24.29
CA GLY A 114 3.22 -15.63 -24.19
C GLY A 114 3.82 -16.39 -25.40
N GLY A 115 4.28 -15.69 -26.43
CA GLY A 115 4.98 -16.26 -27.57
C GLY A 115 6.41 -16.69 -27.26
N SER A 116 6.56 -17.95 -26.84
CA SER A 116 7.70 -18.84 -27.16
C SER A 116 9.11 -18.23 -27.08
N ARG A 117 9.65 -18.06 -25.86
CA ARG A 117 11.10 -18.05 -25.66
C ARG A 117 11.57 -19.47 -25.34
N THR A 118 11.86 -20.24 -26.40
CA THR A 118 12.73 -21.42 -26.35
C THR A 118 14.14 -20.99 -25.93
N THR A 119 14.40 -20.97 -24.63
CA THR A 119 15.77 -20.82 -24.10
C THR A 119 16.48 -22.18 -24.11
N THR A 120 17.02 -22.55 -25.26
CA THR A 120 18.14 -23.51 -25.36
C THR A 120 19.44 -22.72 -25.26
N ALA A 121 20.02 -22.66 -24.06
CA ALA A 121 21.41 -22.22 -23.89
C ALA A 121 22.02 -22.90 -22.65
N THR A 122 22.65 -24.04 -22.93
CA THR A 122 23.61 -24.75 -22.10
C THR A 122 24.68 -23.78 -21.58
N THR A 123 24.73 -23.50 -20.28
CA THR A 123 25.87 -22.78 -19.69
C THR A 123 26.21 -23.32 -18.31
N THR A 124 27.22 -24.19 -18.27
CA THR A 124 27.98 -24.58 -17.08
C THR A 124 28.62 -23.32 -16.50
N THR A 125 28.07 -22.79 -15.40
CA THR A 125 28.59 -21.57 -14.76
C THR A 125 28.84 -21.83 -13.27
N THR A 126 30.03 -21.39 -12.86
CA THR A 126 30.67 -21.50 -11.55
C THR A 126 29.83 -20.91 -10.39
N MET A 127 29.92 -21.53 -9.20
CA MET A 127 29.10 -21.23 -8.00
C MET A 127 29.05 -19.75 -7.55
N ARG A 128 30.03 -18.91 -7.91
CA ARG A 128 29.99 -17.45 -7.61
C ARG A 128 28.99 -16.69 -8.49
N ALA A 129 28.70 -17.15 -9.71
CA ALA A 129 27.65 -16.57 -10.54
C ALA A 129 26.24 -16.94 -10.01
N ALA A 130 26.11 -18.10 -9.36
CA ALA A 130 24.82 -18.59 -8.85
C ALA A 130 24.25 -17.72 -7.70
N VAL A 131 25.11 -17.13 -6.86
CA VAL A 131 24.66 -16.22 -5.79
C VAL A 131 24.19 -14.87 -6.35
N GLY A 132 24.91 -14.33 -7.33
CA GLY A 132 24.50 -13.11 -8.05
C GLY A 132 23.18 -13.28 -8.79
N ASP A 133 23.01 -14.39 -9.50
CA ASP A 133 21.78 -14.71 -10.21
C ASP A 133 20.61 -14.97 -9.26
N SER A 134 20.84 -15.57 -8.10
CA SER A 134 19.79 -15.77 -7.09
C SER A 134 19.30 -14.45 -6.50
N LEU A 135 20.21 -13.50 -6.23
CA LEU A 135 19.85 -12.15 -5.80
C LEU A 135 19.13 -11.35 -6.90
N LEU A 136 19.55 -11.48 -8.16
CA LEU A 136 18.88 -10.83 -9.28
C LEU A 136 17.51 -11.46 -9.56
N ARG A 137 17.35 -12.78 -9.41
CA ARG A 137 16.06 -13.48 -9.50
C ARG A 137 15.16 -13.15 -8.32
N LEU A 138 15.67 -13.06 -7.09
CA LEU A 138 14.92 -12.62 -5.93
C LEU A 138 14.49 -11.15 -6.11
N ARG A 139 15.40 -10.27 -6.54
CA ARG A 139 15.07 -8.87 -6.87
C ARG A 139 14.05 -8.82 -7.99
N GLY A 140 14.22 -9.61 -9.05
CA GLY A 140 13.30 -9.73 -10.16
C GLY A 140 11.94 -10.22 -9.70
N TRP A 141 11.88 -11.24 -8.85
CA TRP A 141 10.65 -11.79 -8.28
C TRP A 141 9.98 -10.84 -7.29
N VAL A 142 10.74 -10.11 -6.46
CA VAL A 142 10.23 -9.08 -5.55
C VAL A 142 9.67 -7.91 -6.36
N MET A 143 10.43 -7.41 -7.34
CA MET A 143 10.00 -6.33 -8.23
C MET A 143 8.80 -6.77 -9.09
N ASN A 144 8.80 -8.01 -9.58
CA ASN A 144 7.70 -8.60 -10.32
C ASN A 144 6.50 -8.90 -9.41
N GLY A 145 6.67 -9.28 -8.15
CA GLY A 145 5.60 -9.44 -7.18
C GLY A 145 4.92 -8.10 -6.86
N PHE A 146 5.71 -7.03 -6.83
CA PHE A 146 5.19 -5.66 -6.76
C PHE A 146 4.58 -5.16 -8.08
N ALA A 147 5.01 -5.68 -9.24
CA ALA A 147 4.55 -5.24 -10.57
C ALA A 147 3.36 -6.04 -11.14
N LEU A 148 3.30 -7.37 -10.94
CA LEU A 148 2.39 -8.32 -11.61
C LEU A 148 1.01 -8.42 -10.96
N ARG A 149 0.84 -7.92 -9.73
CA ARG A 149 -0.44 -8.06 -9.00
C ARG A 149 -1.33 -6.84 -9.00
N ASN A 150 -0.91 -5.74 -9.61
CA ASN A 150 -1.73 -4.55 -9.71
C ASN A 150 -2.09 -4.30 -11.16
N ASN A 151 -3.40 -4.36 -11.43
CA ASN A 151 -4.00 -3.91 -12.68
C ASN A 151 -3.70 -2.42 -12.79
N TYR A 152 -2.72 -2.06 -13.61
CA TYR A 152 -2.46 -0.66 -13.91
C TYR A 152 -3.06 -0.32 -15.27
N GLY A 153 -3.74 0.81 -15.32
CA GLY A 153 -4.19 1.44 -16.55
C GLY A 153 -3.55 2.81 -16.72
N HIS A 154 -3.73 3.41 -17.89
CA HIS A 154 -3.31 4.77 -18.19
C HIS A 154 -4.53 5.67 -18.26
N VAL A 155 -4.62 6.61 -17.33
CA VAL A 155 -5.63 7.68 -17.37
C VAL A 155 -5.10 8.80 -18.23
N VAL A 156 -5.91 9.18 -19.21
CA VAL A 156 -5.60 10.19 -20.21
C VAL A 156 -6.62 11.32 -20.08
N TYR A 157 -6.16 12.53 -19.80
CA TYR A 157 -7.04 13.70 -19.67
C TYR A 157 -6.42 14.96 -20.26
N ASP A 158 -7.29 15.90 -20.66
CA ASP A 158 -6.87 17.16 -21.27
C ASP A 158 -6.50 18.18 -20.19
N LEU A 159 -5.24 18.62 -20.21
CA LEU A 159 -4.71 19.63 -19.30
C LEU A 159 -5.36 20.99 -19.50
N GLY A 160 -5.84 21.29 -20.72
CA GLY A 160 -6.54 22.54 -21.00
C GLY A 160 -7.86 22.66 -20.22
N ARG A 161 -8.57 21.54 -20.03
CA ARG A 161 -9.80 21.51 -19.22
C ARG A 161 -9.51 21.71 -17.74
N VAL A 162 -8.45 21.07 -17.24
CA VAL A 162 -7.95 21.23 -15.87
C VAL A 162 -7.55 22.70 -15.62
N ALA A 163 -6.77 23.28 -16.53
CA ALA A 163 -6.20 24.62 -16.37
C ALA A 163 -7.23 25.76 -16.42
N ASN A 164 -8.36 25.54 -17.07
CA ASN A 164 -9.44 26.53 -17.14
C ASN A 164 -10.37 26.49 -15.92
N HIS A 165 -10.19 25.54 -15.00
CA HIS A 165 -11.03 25.44 -13.81
C HIS A 165 -10.71 26.58 -12.82
N PRO A 166 -11.72 27.29 -12.27
CA PRO A 166 -11.51 28.48 -11.43
C PRO A 166 -10.73 28.19 -10.14
N ALA A 167 -10.84 26.97 -9.61
CA ALA A 167 -10.08 26.55 -8.42
C ALA A 167 -8.58 26.32 -8.65
N CYS A 168 -8.11 26.30 -9.91
CA CYS A 168 -6.73 25.97 -10.23
C CYS A 168 -5.81 27.20 -10.22
N ASP A 169 -4.84 27.19 -9.30
CA ASP A 169 -3.78 28.19 -9.20
C ASP A 169 -2.42 27.56 -9.55
N TYR A 170 -2.16 27.42 -10.85
CA TYR A 170 -0.91 26.84 -11.33
C TYR A 170 0.18 27.92 -11.45
N GLU A 171 1.18 27.89 -10.56
CA GLU A 171 2.33 28.82 -10.61
C GLU A 171 3.11 28.76 -11.95
N GLU A 172 3.03 27.65 -12.70
CA GLU A 172 3.60 27.53 -14.05
C GLU A 172 3.04 28.60 -15.03
N ARG A 173 1.86 29.16 -14.72
CA ARG A 173 1.25 30.29 -15.44
C ARG A 173 2.05 31.59 -15.28
N ARG A 174 2.80 31.74 -14.17
CA ARG A 174 3.50 32.98 -13.81
C ARG A 174 4.98 33.00 -14.21
N ARG A 175 5.70 31.89 -14.10
CA ARG A 175 7.18 31.89 -14.24
C ARG A 175 7.72 32.05 -15.67
N ARG A 176 6.91 31.89 -16.72
CA ARG A 176 7.37 32.05 -18.13
C ARG A 176 6.83 33.28 -18.86
N GLY A 177 5.96 34.07 -18.22
CA GLY A 177 5.27 35.21 -18.83
C GLY A 177 5.90 36.56 -18.50
N GLY A 178 7.18 36.75 -18.82
CA GLY A 178 7.80 38.09 -18.85
C GLY A 178 7.28 38.97 -20.01
N GLY A 179 6.34 38.46 -20.82
CA GLY A 179 5.70 39.22 -21.89
C GLY A 179 4.33 38.62 -22.25
N GLY A 180 3.27 39.27 -21.78
CA GLY A 180 1.91 39.33 -22.36
C GLY A 180 1.07 38.07 -22.63
N GLY A 181 1.65 36.89 -22.82
CA GLY A 181 0.94 35.66 -23.14
C GLY A 181 0.90 34.73 -21.94
N GLN A 182 -0.27 34.50 -21.35
CA GLN A 182 -0.43 33.41 -20.40
C GLN A 182 -0.09 32.09 -21.11
N PRO A 183 0.92 31.32 -20.69
CA PRO A 183 1.15 30.00 -21.23
C PRO A 183 -0.04 29.13 -20.85
N GLN A 184 -0.93 28.86 -21.81
CA GLN A 184 -1.98 27.87 -21.64
C GLN A 184 -1.30 26.53 -21.34
N LEU A 185 -1.63 25.96 -20.17
CA LEU A 185 -1.34 24.58 -19.82
C LEU A 185 -2.14 23.68 -20.76
N ALA A 186 -1.69 23.57 -22.01
CA ALA A 186 -2.27 22.74 -23.04
C ALA A 186 -1.46 21.46 -23.17
N GLY A 187 -2.13 20.34 -23.42
CA GLY A 187 -1.51 19.04 -23.62
C GLY A 187 -2.38 17.91 -23.09
N ILE A 188 -1.99 16.69 -23.42
CA ILE A 188 -2.62 15.48 -22.90
C ILE A 188 -1.73 14.96 -21.79
N VAL A 189 -2.31 14.72 -20.61
CA VAL A 189 -1.60 14.06 -19.52
C VAL A 189 -1.96 12.59 -19.54
N THR A 190 -0.93 11.74 -19.61
CA THR A 190 -1.03 10.30 -19.48
C THR A 190 -0.45 9.90 -18.14
N LYS A 191 -1.22 9.23 -17.29
CA LYS A 191 -0.76 8.77 -15.98
C LYS A 191 -1.08 7.31 -15.75
N ARG A 192 -0.08 6.57 -15.26
CA ARG A 192 -0.29 5.20 -14.76
C ARG A 192 -1.02 5.22 -13.42
N VAL A 193 -2.23 4.66 -13.39
CA VAL A 193 -3.10 4.56 -12.22
C VAL A 193 -3.40 3.10 -11.90
N ARG A 194 -3.71 2.80 -10.64
CA ARG A 194 -4.19 1.47 -10.25
C ARG A 194 -5.69 1.41 -10.54
N VAL A 195 -6.12 0.42 -11.30
CA VAL A 195 -7.53 0.28 -11.70
C VAL A 195 -8.13 -0.97 -11.07
N TYR A 196 -9.26 -0.82 -10.38
CA TYR A 196 -9.92 -1.96 -9.73
C TYR A 196 -10.79 -2.76 -10.71
N HIS A 197 -11.23 -2.15 -11.81
CA HIS A 197 -12.08 -2.79 -12.83
C HIS A 197 -11.41 -2.77 -14.22
N ARG A 198 -11.00 -3.94 -14.73
CA ARG A 198 -10.22 -4.14 -15.96
C ARG A 198 -11.01 -3.96 -17.27
N TYR A 199 -11.69 -2.84 -17.47
CA TYR A 199 -12.31 -2.53 -18.76
C TYR A 199 -11.92 -1.13 -19.21
N PRO A 200 -11.58 -0.92 -20.49
CA PRO A 200 -11.45 0.41 -21.08
C PRO A 200 -12.71 1.21 -20.79
N ARG A 201 -12.54 2.47 -20.39
CA ARG A 201 -13.65 3.37 -20.11
C ARG A 201 -13.36 4.70 -20.74
N GLU A 202 -14.30 5.17 -21.55
CA GLU A 202 -14.26 6.50 -22.12
C GLU A 202 -15.00 7.47 -21.19
N ARG A 203 -14.54 8.72 -21.14
CA ARG A 203 -15.20 9.83 -20.42
C ARG A 203 -15.50 9.53 -18.95
N ILE A 204 -14.55 8.92 -18.24
CA ILE A 204 -14.63 8.75 -16.79
C ILE A 204 -14.37 10.06 -16.05
N SER A 205 -14.94 10.16 -14.85
CA SER A 205 -14.61 11.22 -13.90
C SER A 205 -13.22 10.98 -13.33
N VAL A 206 -12.29 11.90 -13.60
CA VAL A 206 -10.93 11.94 -13.07
C VAL A 206 -10.84 13.09 -12.07
N LEU A 207 -10.48 12.79 -10.83
CA LEU A 207 -10.20 13.77 -9.79
C LEU A 207 -8.76 14.27 -9.92
N VAL A 208 -8.59 15.57 -10.10
CA VAL A 208 -7.29 16.25 -10.18
C VAL A 208 -7.19 17.26 -9.03
N LEU A 209 -6.04 17.35 -8.36
CA LEU A 209 -5.86 18.35 -7.31
C LEU A 209 -5.48 19.69 -7.96
N PRO A 210 -6.09 20.82 -7.54
CA PRO A 210 -5.86 22.12 -8.16
C PRO A 210 -4.41 22.61 -8.12
N LYS A 211 -3.61 22.16 -7.15
CA LYS A 211 -2.18 22.49 -7.04
C LYS A 211 -1.26 21.53 -7.81
N TYR A 212 -1.79 20.38 -8.25
CA TYR A 212 -1.01 19.30 -8.85
C TYR A 212 -1.68 18.82 -10.15
N PRO A 213 -1.37 19.45 -11.31
CA PRO A 213 -2.08 19.20 -12.56
C PRO A 213 -1.87 17.78 -13.12
N TYR A 214 -0.83 17.08 -12.65
CA TYR A 214 -0.51 15.71 -13.02
C TYR A 214 -1.14 14.68 -12.06
N SER A 215 -1.87 15.11 -11.04
CA SER A 215 -2.30 14.23 -9.95
C SER A 215 -3.53 13.40 -10.26
N GLY A 216 -4.07 13.45 -11.48
CA GLY A 216 -5.33 12.80 -11.88
C GLY A 216 -5.49 11.36 -11.37
N GLN A 217 -6.65 11.03 -10.81
CA GLN A 217 -7.02 9.68 -10.39
C GLN A 217 -8.48 9.41 -10.74
N PRO A 218 -8.87 8.22 -11.23
CA PRO A 218 -10.27 7.90 -11.45
C PRO A 218 -11.06 7.99 -10.15
N LYS A 219 -12.20 8.68 -10.18
CA LYS A 219 -13.09 8.83 -9.00
C LYS A 219 -13.49 7.46 -8.45
N ALA A 220 -13.92 6.54 -9.32
CA ALA A 220 -14.30 5.18 -8.94
C ALA A 220 -13.16 4.40 -8.26
N ASP A 221 -11.90 4.61 -8.67
CA ASP A 221 -10.76 3.91 -8.05
C ASP A 221 -10.38 4.53 -6.70
N LEU A 222 -10.53 5.86 -6.55
CA LEU A 222 -10.39 6.53 -5.26
C LEU A 222 -11.50 6.11 -4.29
N GLU A 223 -12.73 5.98 -4.77
CA GLU A 223 -13.87 5.48 -4.00
C GLU A 223 -13.67 4.02 -3.60
N ALA A 224 -13.16 3.17 -4.49
CA ALA A 224 -12.80 1.80 -4.14
C ALA A 224 -11.68 1.75 -3.09
N ASP A 225 -10.70 2.66 -3.18
CA ASP A 225 -9.64 2.78 -2.19
C ASP A 225 -10.20 3.27 -0.85
N TRP A 226 -11.06 4.29 -0.85
CA TRP A 226 -11.79 4.73 0.34
C TRP A 226 -12.64 3.62 0.91
N ALA A 227 -13.34 2.87 0.08
CA ALA A 227 -14.19 1.77 0.49
C ALA A 227 -13.39 0.66 1.20
N SER A 228 -12.13 0.45 0.79
CA SER A 228 -11.25 -0.47 1.51
C SER A 228 -10.95 -0.03 2.96
N PHE A 229 -11.12 1.27 3.26
CA PHE A 229 -10.88 1.88 4.57
C PHE A 229 -12.14 2.36 5.29
N ALA A 230 -13.24 2.57 4.55
CA ALA A 230 -14.45 3.20 5.04
C ALA A 230 -15.24 2.21 5.88
N LYS A 231 -15.80 2.77 6.95
CA LYS A 231 -16.47 2.05 8.03
C LYS A 231 -17.85 1.52 7.62
N TYR A 232 -18.39 1.98 6.48
CA TYR A 232 -19.80 1.84 6.07
C TYR A 232 -19.99 1.55 4.57
N VAL A 233 -19.15 0.74 3.94
CA VAL A 233 -19.36 0.42 2.53
C VAL A 233 -20.46 -0.62 2.36
N GLY A 234 -21.55 -0.22 1.71
CA GLY A 234 -22.61 -1.14 1.26
C GLY A 234 -23.78 -1.32 2.22
N LEU A 235 -23.84 -0.57 3.32
CA LEU A 235 -25.08 -0.42 4.07
C LEU A 235 -25.79 0.81 3.52
N PRO A 236 -27.07 0.73 3.13
CA PRO A 236 -27.83 1.92 2.78
C PRO A 236 -27.74 2.86 3.98
N SER A 237 -27.16 4.05 3.77
CA SER A 237 -27.43 5.20 4.64
C SER A 237 -28.92 5.17 4.84
N ARG A 238 -29.39 5.08 6.08
CA ARG A 238 -30.78 4.83 6.44
C ARG A 238 -31.67 5.87 5.73
N VAL A 239 -32.10 5.56 4.51
CA VAL A 239 -32.99 6.39 3.69
C VAL A 239 -34.36 6.12 4.28
N GLY A 240 -34.82 7.00 5.14
CA GLY A 240 -36.11 6.88 5.81
C GLY A 240 -36.04 7.36 7.24
N GLY A 241 -35.95 8.68 7.40
CA GLY A 241 -35.98 9.39 8.66
C GLY A 241 -35.83 10.87 8.38
N GLU A 242 -36.79 11.45 7.65
CA GLU A 242 -37.02 12.89 7.71
C GLU A 242 -37.36 13.21 9.17
N GLY A 243 -36.44 13.83 9.89
CA GLY A 243 -36.64 14.09 11.32
C GLY A 243 -35.36 14.55 11.99
N GLU A 244 -35.17 15.86 11.92
CA GLU A 244 -34.51 16.73 12.90
C GLU A 244 -32.99 16.55 13.13
N ASP A 245 -32.31 17.65 12.83
CA ASP A 245 -30.97 17.99 13.27
C ASP A 245 -30.94 18.03 14.81
N ASP A 246 -30.65 16.91 15.47
CA ASP A 246 -30.28 16.91 16.87
C ASP A 246 -28.78 16.61 17.02
N ASP A 247 -28.08 17.60 17.56
CA ASP A 247 -26.75 17.53 18.14
C ASP A 247 -26.75 16.45 19.24
N ILE A 248 -26.48 15.19 18.86
CA ILE A 248 -26.29 14.11 19.83
C ILE A 248 -24.89 14.27 20.43
N ASP A 249 -24.84 14.95 21.57
CA ASP A 249 -23.79 14.80 22.57
C ASP A 249 -23.70 13.32 22.98
N ASP A 250 -22.53 12.72 22.74
CA ASP A 250 -22.18 11.30 23.01
C ASP A 250 -22.05 11.01 24.53
N ASP A 251 -23.11 11.26 25.31
CA ASP A 251 -23.22 10.84 26.72
C ASP A 251 -24.53 10.06 26.93
N ILE A 252 -24.60 8.81 26.46
CA ILE A 252 -25.66 7.87 26.81
C ILE A 252 -25.04 6.60 27.40
N ASP A 253 -25.08 6.53 28.73
CA ASP A 253 -25.08 5.29 29.50
C ASP A 253 -26.36 4.51 29.15
N ASP A 254 -26.25 3.48 28.29
CA ASP A 254 -27.39 2.67 27.87
C ASP A 254 -27.43 1.31 28.61
N ASP A 255 -28.28 1.28 29.63
CA ASP A 255 -28.78 0.10 30.31
C ASP A 255 -29.92 -0.53 29.48
N GLY A 256 -29.62 -1.69 28.90
CA GLY A 256 -30.58 -2.77 28.67
C GLY A 256 -31.90 -2.43 27.98
N SER A 257 -31.95 -2.47 26.65
CA SER A 257 -33.07 -3.15 25.97
C SER A 257 -32.71 -3.72 24.60
N ASP A 258 -33.17 -4.95 24.40
CA ASP A 258 -32.98 -5.80 23.25
C ASP A 258 -33.47 -5.20 21.92
N GLY A 259 -32.76 -5.53 20.83
CA GLY A 259 -33.42 -5.76 19.53
C GLY A 259 -32.86 -5.01 18.31
N ASN A 260 -31.98 -4.02 18.48
CA ASN A 260 -31.22 -3.49 17.36
C ASN A 260 -29.80 -4.00 17.48
N ALA A 261 -29.45 -4.97 16.64
CA ALA A 261 -28.07 -5.36 16.41
C ALA A 261 -27.29 -4.12 15.97
N ILE A 262 -26.74 -3.40 16.95
CA ILE A 262 -25.71 -2.40 16.79
C ILE A 262 -24.62 -3.13 16.00
N LEU A 263 -24.63 -2.93 14.68
CA LEU A 263 -23.60 -3.39 13.78
C LEU A 263 -22.35 -2.63 14.20
N ARG A 264 -21.69 -3.16 15.24
CA ARG A 264 -20.53 -2.58 15.91
C ARG A 264 -19.53 -2.24 14.83
N ARG A 265 -19.49 -0.93 14.54
CA ARG A 265 -18.40 -0.12 14.00
C ARG A 265 -17.06 -0.87 14.01
N ARG A 266 -16.86 -1.82 13.09
CA ARG A 266 -15.69 -2.71 13.13
C ARG A 266 -14.58 -2.02 12.35
N ASP A 267 -13.82 -1.17 13.03
CA ASP A 267 -12.61 -0.56 12.49
C ASP A 267 -11.59 -1.66 12.21
N ARG A 268 -11.67 -2.27 11.01
CA ARG A 268 -10.90 -3.47 10.60
C ARG A 268 -9.40 -3.31 10.84
N GLY A 269 -8.89 -2.11 10.59
CA GLY A 269 -7.49 -1.77 10.82
C GLY A 269 -7.05 -1.85 12.29
N ARG A 270 -7.95 -1.60 13.26
CA ARG A 270 -7.62 -1.66 14.68
C ARG A 270 -7.34 -3.09 15.14
N GLY A 271 -8.08 -4.06 14.64
CA GLY A 271 -7.86 -5.47 14.98
C GLY A 271 -6.52 -5.99 14.44
N VAL A 272 -6.20 -5.71 13.17
CA VAL A 272 -4.90 -6.08 12.59
C VAL A 272 -3.76 -5.36 13.32
N LEU A 273 -3.94 -4.08 13.66
CA LEU A 273 -2.97 -3.31 14.44
C LEU A 273 -2.76 -3.92 15.84
N ALA A 274 -3.83 -4.29 16.55
CA ALA A 274 -3.73 -4.90 17.88
C ALA A 274 -2.97 -6.23 17.84
N VAL A 275 -3.25 -7.09 16.85
CA VAL A 275 -2.53 -8.36 16.67
C VAL A 275 -1.06 -8.10 16.32
N ALA A 276 -0.77 -7.12 15.45
CA ALA A 276 0.61 -6.76 15.11
C ALA A 276 1.38 -6.18 16.30
N ILE A 277 0.75 -5.34 17.14
CA ILE A 277 1.33 -4.82 18.37
C ILE A 277 1.61 -5.96 19.35
N PHE A 278 0.65 -6.87 19.55
CA PHE A 278 0.85 -8.07 20.34
C PHE A 278 2.09 -8.85 19.88
N TRP A 279 2.23 -9.06 18.57
CA TRP A 279 3.39 -9.72 17.99
C TRP A 279 4.71 -8.99 18.28
N VAL A 280 4.76 -7.66 18.11
CA VAL A 280 5.96 -6.88 18.43
C VAL A 280 6.32 -7.02 19.91
N CYS A 281 5.35 -6.87 20.82
CA CYS A 281 5.58 -7.02 22.26
C CYS A 281 6.04 -8.43 22.63
N PHE A 282 5.36 -9.45 22.12
CA PHE A 282 5.71 -10.86 22.32
C PHE A 282 7.14 -11.14 21.85
N LEU A 283 7.51 -10.70 20.63
CA LEU A 283 8.84 -10.95 20.06
C LEU A 283 9.95 -10.23 20.84
N VAL A 284 9.72 -9.00 21.29
CA VAL A 284 10.70 -8.26 22.12
C VAL A 284 10.90 -8.95 23.47
N LEU A 285 9.80 -9.32 24.16
CA LEU A 285 9.86 -9.99 25.46
C LEU A 285 10.47 -11.39 25.34
N ALA A 286 10.09 -12.17 24.33
CA ALA A 286 10.66 -13.49 24.06
C ALA A 286 12.16 -13.40 23.76
N SER A 287 12.58 -12.44 22.92
CA SER A 287 14.00 -12.22 22.62
C SER A 287 14.79 -11.84 23.88
N TYR A 288 14.25 -10.95 24.71
CA TYR A 288 14.88 -10.56 25.98
C TYR A 288 15.00 -11.75 26.94
N TYR A 289 13.95 -12.57 27.04
CA TYR A 289 13.97 -13.80 27.85
C TYR A 289 15.02 -14.80 27.37
N VAL A 290 15.18 -14.99 26.05
CA VAL A 290 16.23 -15.87 25.50
C VAL A 290 17.62 -15.35 25.84
N VAL A 291 17.87 -14.04 25.77
CA VAL A 291 19.15 -13.43 26.19
C VAL A 291 19.44 -13.71 27.66
N ASP A 292 18.43 -13.60 28.53
CA ASP A 292 18.57 -13.94 29.95
C ASP A 292 18.90 -15.43 30.15
N ARG A 293 18.28 -16.32 29.37
CA ARG A 293 18.59 -17.76 29.40
C ARG A 293 19.98 -18.09 28.90
N ILE A 294 20.47 -17.41 27.85
CA ILE A 294 21.85 -17.54 27.36
C ILE A 294 22.82 -17.19 28.50
N ARG A 295 22.59 -16.09 29.21
CA ARG A 295 23.42 -15.67 30.35
C ARG A 295 23.53 -16.71 31.45
N VAL A 296 22.47 -17.47 31.72
CA VAL A 296 22.47 -18.52 32.75
C VAL A 296 23.31 -19.73 32.33
N VAL A 297 23.43 -20.01 31.03
CA VAL A 297 24.14 -21.19 30.51
C VAL A 297 25.49 -20.88 29.86
N ASP A 298 25.89 -19.61 29.84
CA ASP A 298 27.12 -19.08 29.25
C ASP A 298 28.37 -19.85 29.72
N ASP A 299 28.48 -20.08 31.04
CA ASP A 299 29.61 -20.79 31.62
C ASP A 299 29.64 -22.30 31.26
N ALA A 300 28.48 -22.87 30.92
CA ALA A 300 28.36 -24.30 30.62
C ALA A 300 28.62 -24.62 29.15
N TYR A 301 28.37 -23.69 28.23
CA TYR A 301 28.40 -23.93 26.79
C TYR A 301 29.29 -22.94 26.06
N VAL A 302 30.41 -23.44 25.51
CA VAL A 302 31.42 -22.65 24.79
C VAL A 302 30.87 -21.94 23.54
N ASP A 303 29.78 -22.45 22.97
CA ASP A 303 29.18 -21.91 21.75
C ASP A 303 28.07 -20.87 21.98
N GLU A 304 27.75 -20.58 23.24
CA GLU A 304 26.84 -19.51 23.63
C GLU A 304 27.66 -18.39 24.27
N ASP A 305 27.44 -17.15 23.84
CA ASP A 305 28.11 -15.96 24.37
C ASP A 305 27.06 -14.91 24.75
N ALA A 306 26.89 -14.70 26.05
CA ALA A 306 25.91 -13.77 26.61
C ALA A 306 26.18 -12.31 26.24
N GLU A 307 27.44 -11.89 26.12
CA GLU A 307 27.79 -10.52 25.74
C GLU A 307 27.41 -10.25 24.28
N THR A 308 27.76 -11.19 23.39
CA THR A 308 27.39 -11.11 21.97
C THR A 308 25.88 -11.14 21.78
N ALA A 309 25.16 -12.03 22.47
CA ALA A 309 23.70 -12.12 22.39
C ALA A 309 23.01 -10.82 22.87
N ARG A 310 23.48 -10.25 23.99
CA ARG A 310 22.98 -8.98 24.52
C ARG A 310 23.25 -7.82 23.57
N LEU A 311 24.47 -7.75 23.02
CA LEU A 311 24.84 -6.73 22.04
C LEU A 311 23.95 -6.81 20.80
N ALA A 312 23.75 -8.01 20.25
CA ALA A 312 22.88 -8.24 19.10
C ALA A 312 21.44 -7.80 19.36
N PHE A 313 20.88 -8.14 20.52
CA PHE A 313 19.53 -7.70 20.93
C PHE A 313 19.42 -6.17 20.90
N TRP A 314 20.33 -5.45 21.55
CA TRP A 314 20.25 -3.97 21.61
C TRP A 314 20.52 -3.30 20.26
N ILE A 315 21.44 -3.83 19.45
CA ILE A 315 21.67 -3.32 18.09
C ILE A 315 20.40 -3.48 17.24
N VAL A 316 19.75 -4.64 17.30
CA VAL A 316 18.55 -4.87 16.49
C VAL A 316 17.36 -4.09 17.02
N VAL A 317 17.02 -4.21 18.31
CA VAL A 317 15.83 -3.57 18.89
C VAL A 317 15.97 -2.05 18.97
N GLY A 318 17.15 -1.55 19.33
CA GLY A 318 17.40 -0.11 19.49
C GLY A 318 17.87 0.61 18.22
N GLY A 319 18.48 -0.11 17.26
CA GLY A 319 19.07 0.47 16.05
C GLY A 319 18.35 0.05 14.78
N VAL A 320 18.50 -1.23 14.39
CA VAL A 320 18.06 -1.73 13.09
C VAL A 320 16.53 -1.69 12.94
N PHE A 321 15.80 -2.17 13.95
CA PHE A 321 14.34 -2.20 13.98
C PHE A 321 13.69 -0.82 13.76
N PRO A 322 14.00 0.22 14.55
CA PRO A 322 13.41 1.54 14.34
C PRO A 322 13.87 2.14 13.02
N ALA A 323 15.15 1.99 12.65
CA ALA A 323 15.66 2.50 11.37
C ALA A 323 14.90 1.90 10.18
N VAL A 324 14.80 0.57 10.08
CA VAL A 324 14.14 -0.11 8.95
C VAL A 324 12.64 0.16 8.94
N SER A 325 11.97 0.08 10.09
CA SER A 325 10.51 0.26 10.16
C SER A 325 10.08 1.70 9.88
N ILE A 326 10.78 2.70 10.42
CA ILE A 326 10.47 4.13 10.23
C ILE A 326 10.93 4.60 8.85
N LEU A 327 12.22 4.41 8.52
CA LEU A 327 12.78 4.90 7.25
C LEU A 327 12.19 4.18 6.06
N GLY A 328 12.00 2.85 6.14
CA GLY A 328 11.40 2.06 5.07
C GLY A 328 9.97 2.51 4.76
N ASN A 329 9.15 2.73 5.78
CA ASN A 329 7.78 3.23 5.60
C ASN A 329 7.75 4.69 5.12
N TRP A 330 8.67 5.54 5.59
CA TRP A 330 8.79 6.92 5.12
C TRP A 330 9.19 7.00 3.64
N ILE A 331 10.19 6.23 3.21
CA ILE A 331 10.61 6.14 1.81
C ILE A 331 9.42 5.65 0.96
N ARG A 332 8.73 4.61 1.41
CA ARG A 332 7.54 4.08 0.74
C ARG A 332 6.43 5.15 0.63
N TRP A 333 6.18 5.91 1.69
CA TRP A 333 5.25 7.04 1.67
C TRP A 333 5.65 8.08 0.63
N LYS A 334 6.92 8.48 0.58
CA LYS A 334 7.41 9.48 -0.37
C LYS A 334 7.29 9.03 -1.82
N PHE A 335 7.54 7.75 -2.11
CA PHE A 335 7.29 7.20 -3.44
C PHE A 335 5.79 7.22 -3.79
N TYR A 336 4.93 6.84 -2.85
CA TYR A 336 3.48 6.87 -3.05
C TYR A 336 2.94 8.29 -3.25
N GLU A 337 3.32 9.23 -2.39
CA GLU A 337 2.97 10.65 -2.48
C GLU A 337 3.43 11.24 -3.81
N ARG A 338 4.67 10.99 -4.21
CA ARG A 338 5.20 11.44 -5.49
C ARG A 338 4.45 10.84 -6.67
N TRP A 339 4.14 9.55 -6.64
CA TRP A 339 3.36 8.89 -7.69
C TRP A 339 1.93 9.44 -7.78
N MET A 340 1.27 9.68 -6.63
CA MET A 340 -0.07 10.24 -6.58
C MET A 340 -0.11 11.67 -7.10
N LEU A 341 0.79 12.54 -6.62
CA LEU A 341 0.76 13.98 -6.89
C LEU A 341 1.45 14.37 -8.20
N HIS A 342 2.53 13.69 -8.56
CA HIS A 342 3.42 14.07 -9.66
C HIS A 342 3.59 12.96 -10.70
N GLY A 343 2.93 11.81 -10.53
CA GLY A 343 2.96 10.75 -11.54
C GLY A 343 2.15 11.18 -12.74
N GLY A 344 2.79 11.44 -13.87
CA GLY A 344 2.12 11.79 -15.11
C GLY A 344 3.15 12.27 -16.14
N THR A 345 2.96 11.87 -17.39
CA THR A 345 3.77 12.34 -18.52
C THR A 345 2.92 13.23 -19.39
N LYS A 346 3.46 14.40 -19.73
CA LYS A 346 2.81 15.33 -20.65
C LYS A 346 3.19 14.96 -22.07
N GLU A 347 2.23 14.52 -22.85
CA GLU A 347 2.39 14.39 -24.29
C GLU A 347 2.11 15.73 -24.95
N LYS A 348 3.07 16.20 -25.77
CA LYS A 348 2.82 17.34 -26.64
C LYS A 348 1.80 16.89 -27.67
N ARG A 349 0.67 17.61 -27.79
CA ARG A 349 -0.25 17.38 -28.90
C ARG A 349 0.58 17.38 -30.19
N PRO A 350 0.47 16.33 -31.04
CA PRO A 350 1.13 16.36 -32.34
C PRO A 350 0.68 17.66 -33.00
N LYS A 351 1.65 18.51 -33.37
CA LYS A 351 1.34 19.72 -34.12
C LYS A 351 0.61 19.22 -35.35
N ALA A 352 -0.68 19.54 -35.47
CA ALA A 352 -1.45 19.23 -36.66
C ALA A 352 -0.56 19.67 -37.83
N SER A 353 -0.08 18.70 -38.60
CA SER A 353 0.88 18.93 -39.66
C SER A 353 0.22 19.94 -40.57
N LYS A 354 0.72 21.18 -40.54
CA LYS A 354 0.22 22.31 -41.32
C LYS A 354 0.72 22.12 -42.76
N ASN A 355 0.38 20.99 -43.38
CA ASN A 355 0.66 20.67 -44.76
C ASN A 355 -0.60 20.91 -45.58
N GLY A 356 -0.56 21.97 -46.40
CA GLY A 356 -1.35 22.20 -47.63
C GLY A 356 -2.86 22.41 -47.42
N SER A 357 -3.40 23.62 -47.49
CA SER A 357 -3.66 24.39 -48.72
C SER A 357 -4.34 23.59 -49.85
N SER A 358 -5.63 23.33 -49.71
CA SER A 358 -6.54 23.41 -50.86
C SER A 358 -7.87 24.00 -50.39
N ARG A 359 -8.13 25.21 -50.92
CA ARG A 359 -9.38 25.97 -50.87
C ARG A 359 -10.63 25.09 -50.85
N GLY A 360 -11.48 25.31 -49.85
CA GLY A 360 -12.88 24.90 -49.86
C GLY A 360 -13.66 25.91 -49.02
N ASN A 361 -14.31 26.85 -49.70
CA ASN A 361 -15.32 27.73 -49.12
C ASN A 361 -16.51 26.85 -48.74
N GLY A 362 -16.94 26.92 -47.48
CA GLY A 362 -18.12 26.20 -47.00
C GLY A 362 -18.45 26.70 -45.60
N ASP A 363 -19.30 27.72 -45.56
CA ASP A 363 -20.06 28.10 -44.37
C ASP A 363 -20.73 26.87 -43.76
N GLU A 364 -20.62 26.68 -42.45
CA GLU A 364 -21.77 26.40 -41.58
C GLU A 364 -21.35 26.37 -40.10
N ASN A 365 -22.21 27.00 -39.31
CA ASN A 365 -22.14 27.20 -37.86
C ASN A 365 -22.03 25.89 -37.08
N GLU A 366 -21.20 25.87 -36.03
CA GLU A 366 -21.49 25.03 -34.85
C GLU A 366 -20.84 25.62 -33.58
N ASP A 367 -21.60 26.48 -32.91
CA ASP A 367 -21.33 26.96 -31.55
C ASP A 367 -21.64 25.84 -30.53
N GLY A 368 -20.67 24.96 -30.30
CA GLY A 368 -20.72 23.93 -29.26
C GLY A 368 -20.00 24.35 -27.98
N VAL A 369 -20.46 25.42 -27.31
CA VAL A 369 -19.95 25.81 -25.98
C VAL A 369 -20.39 24.77 -24.95
N GLY A 370 -19.46 23.91 -24.54
CA GLY A 370 -19.68 22.90 -23.52
C GLY A 370 -20.05 23.52 -22.17
N SER A 371 -21.30 23.35 -21.78
CA SER A 371 -21.87 23.69 -20.48
C SER A 371 -21.17 22.92 -19.34
N TYR A 372 -20.81 23.62 -18.27
CA TYR A 372 -20.31 23.05 -17.03
C TYR A 372 -21.50 22.50 -16.22
N ILE A 373 -21.54 21.20 -15.97
CA ILE A 373 -22.43 20.64 -14.94
C ILE A 373 -21.73 20.85 -13.59
N GLN A 374 -22.11 21.91 -12.88
CA GLN A 374 -21.87 22.01 -11.44
C GLN A 374 -22.84 21.06 -10.75
N MET A 375 -22.33 20.00 -10.11
CA MET A 375 -23.12 19.27 -9.12
C MET A 375 -22.97 20.02 -7.79
N SER A 376 -24.08 20.55 -7.30
CA SER A 376 -24.24 21.10 -5.94
C SER A 376 -24.35 19.99 -4.92
#